data_AF-A0A6I9T9U8-F1
#
_entry.id   AF-A0A6I9T9U8-F1
#
_cell.length_a   1.000
_cell.length_b   1.000
_cell.length_c   1.000
_cell.angle_alpha   90.00
_cell.angle_beta   90.00
_cell.angle_gamma   90.00
#
_symmetry.space_group_name_H-M   'P 1'
#
loop_
_entity.id
_entity.type
_entity.pdbx_description
1 polymer ?
#
loop_
_entity_poly.entity_id
_entity_poly.type
_entity_poly.pdbx_seq_one_letter_code
_entity_poly.pdbx_strand_id
1 'polypeptide(L)'
;MHSSSIYDDKAYTSPLTNLSILQQQPTNIWCLYLSSYYVSSIINLDFMEQTALENSPPPAPLAPPPKWPPSFNHTALYSELQTQWRITVPLVAMNLTWFAKIAITTAFLGRLGELPLAGATLGFTFANVTGFSVLNGLCGAMEPICGQAFGAKNFRLLHKTLVMATCLLLAVSVPVAFLWLNVDKILIHFGQQRDIAIVAKKYLICLLPDLIITSFLCPLKAYLSTQNITIPIMFSSALAVALHVPVNIFLSRAKGLEGISMAVWITDFVVMALLGLYVLVAERRKGGKWKEGGWWEQGIGEWMSLLKLSGPCCLTTCLEWWCYEILVLLTGRLPNATESVGVIAIVLNFDYLLFSVMLSLATCASVRVSNELGANRPKIAYRSAYVSLVISILSGFAGGSTMAAARGIWGPLYSHDRGIMRGVKRTMLLMSIIEVVNFPLAVCGGIVRGTARPWLGMYANILGFYLLALPLGVVLAFKLGLGLGGLLMGFMAGVVACLLLLLVFIARINWDNESDKARMLTCNQQELYNQDNEEEHTNPKPIHTIA
;
A
#
# COMPACT_ATOMS: atom_id res chain seq x y z
N MET A 1 -13.34 -66.70 -38.30
CA MET A 1 -14.51 -67.58 -38.61
C MET A 1 -15.65 -67.07 -37.74
N HIS A 2 -16.51 -66.17 -38.26
CA HIS A 2 -17.86 -66.46 -38.82
C HIS A 2 -18.74 -67.28 -37.84
N SER A 3 -19.97 -66.92 -37.49
CA SER A 3 -20.93 -65.89 -37.95
C SER A 3 -22.06 -65.71 -36.89
N SER A 4 -22.58 -64.49 -36.67
CA SER A 4 -23.96 -64.00 -37.01
C SER A 4 -25.12 -64.61 -36.18
N SER A 5 -26.17 -63.93 -35.70
CA SER A 5 -26.87 -62.65 -35.94
C SER A 5 -27.89 -62.51 -34.75
N ILE A 6 -28.35 -61.35 -34.29
CA ILE A 6 -29.59 -60.67 -34.76
C ILE A 6 -29.74 -59.30 -34.04
N TYR A 7 -30.04 -58.29 -34.87
CA TYR A 7 -30.58 -56.93 -34.71
C TYR A 7 -31.14 -56.45 -33.36
N ASP A 8 -30.83 -55.19 -32.99
CA ASP A 8 -31.83 -54.11 -33.09
C ASP A 8 -31.24 -52.69 -33.12
N ASP A 9 -31.87 -51.85 -33.93
CA ASP A 9 -31.56 -50.48 -34.28
C ASP A 9 -31.68 -49.47 -33.13
N LYS A 10 -30.74 -48.51 -33.06
CA LYS A 10 -31.02 -47.05 -33.13
C LYS A 10 -29.76 -46.22 -32.95
N ALA A 11 -29.40 -45.52 -34.02
CA ALA A 11 -28.47 -44.40 -34.02
C ALA A 11 -29.05 -43.20 -33.26
N TYR A 12 -28.23 -42.50 -32.46
CA TYR A 12 -28.44 -41.09 -32.15
C TYR A 12 -27.10 -40.35 -32.08
N THR A 13 -26.95 -39.48 -33.06
CA THR A 13 -26.00 -38.39 -33.25
C THR A 13 -26.21 -37.28 -32.20
N SER A 14 -25.13 -36.63 -31.77
CA SER A 14 -25.13 -35.26 -31.21
C SER A 14 -25.35 -34.22 -32.33
N PRO A 15 -25.40 -32.88 -32.12
CA PRO A 15 -25.49 -32.03 -30.93
C PRO A 15 -26.53 -30.87 -31.06
N LEU A 16 -26.54 -29.92 -30.11
CA LEU A 16 -27.13 -28.55 -30.16
C LEU A 16 -28.67 -28.42 -30.09
N THR A 17 -29.18 -27.91 -28.96
CA THR A 17 -30.09 -26.73 -28.83
C THR A 17 -30.85 -26.81 -27.50
N ASN A 18 -30.58 -25.85 -26.59
CA ASN A 18 -31.57 -25.24 -25.70
C ASN A 18 -30.87 -24.24 -24.79
N LEU A 19 -30.62 -23.05 -25.34
CA LEU A 19 -30.30 -21.84 -24.58
C LEU A 19 -31.11 -20.71 -25.20
N SER A 20 -32.42 -20.77 -24.98
CA SER A 20 -33.38 -19.76 -25.42
C SER A 20 -34.64 -19.83 -24.56
N ILE A 21 -34.53 -19.39 -23.30
CA ILE A 21 -35.60 -18.74 -22.52
C ILE A 21 -34.87 -17.93 -21.45
N LEU A 22 -34.76 -16.62 -21.69
CA LEU A 22 -34.67 -15.49 -20.74
C LEU A 22 -34.09 -14.29 -21.49
N GLN A 23 -34.87 -13.80 -22.45
CA GLN A 23 -34.63 -12.51 -23.09
C GLN A 23 -35.97 -11.77 -23.10
N GLN A 24 -36.12 -10.81 -22.17
CA GLN A 24 -36.85 -9.54 -22.30
C GLN A 24 -37.22 -9.02 -20.90
N GLN A 25 -36.54 -7.95 -20.45
CA GLN A 25 -37.09 -6.76 -19.78
C GLN A 25 -35.90 -5.78 -19.53
N PRO A 26 -36.11 -4.45 -19.52
CA PRO A 26 -35.14 -3.47 -20.05
C PRO A 26 -34.09 -2.97 -19.05
N THR A 27 -33.01 -2.51 -19.66
CA THR A 27 -31.85 -1.77 -19.17
C THR A 27 -32.15 -0.41 -18.52
N ASN A 28 -31.28 -0.06 -17.56
CA ASN A 28 -30.70 1.27 -17.30
C ASN A 28 -31.63 2.45 -16.97
N ILE A 29 -31.57 2.89 -15.70
CA ILE A 29 -31.56 4.31 -15.24
C ILE A 29 -31.23 4.39 -13.73
N TRP A 30 -31.43 3.31 -12.96
CA TRP A 30 -31.21 3.33 -11.50
C TRP A 30 -29.72 3.36 -11.04
N CYS A 31 -28.79 2.78 -11.79
CA CYS A 31 -27.36 2.77 -11.38
C CYS A 31 -26.66 4.14 -11.51
N LEU A 32 -27.14 5.04 -12.38
CA LEU A 32 -26.59 6.40 -12.51
C LEU A 32 -27.18 7.37 -11.47
N TYR A 33 -28.42 7.14 -11.02
CA TYR A 33 -29.01 7.88 -9.90
C TYR A 33 -28.41 7.47 -8.55
N LEU A 34 -28.07 6.19 -8.36
CA LEU A 34 -27.42 5.71 -7.14
C LEU A 34 -25.98 6.27 -6.98
N SER A 35 -25.21 6.45 -8.06
CA SER A 35 -23.85 7.04 -7.93
C SER A 35 -23.88 8.52 -7.56
N SER A 36 -24.85 9.29 -8.06
CA SER A 36 -25.04 10.71 -7.69
C SER A 36 -25.55 10.87 -6.25
N TYR A 37 -26.42 9.97 -5.79
CA TYR A 37 -26.95 9.98 -4.41
C TYR A 37 -25.86 9.56 -3.40
N TYR A 38 -25.02 8.57 -3.70
CA TYR A 38 -23.92 8.17 -2.82
C TYR A 38 -22.78 9.20 -2.78
N VAL A 39 -22.46 9.86 -3.90
CA VAL A 39 -21.49 10.97 -3.90
C VAL A 39 -22.02 12.16 -3.07
N SER A 40 -23.32 12.46 -3.12
CA SER A 40 -23.94 13.48 -2.26
C SER A 40 -24.01 13.06 -0.78
N SER A 41 -24.27 11.78 -0.48
CA SER A 41 -24.24 11.25 0.90
C SER A 41 -22.83 11.18 1.50
N ILE A 42 -21.79 10.96 0.69
CA ILE A 42 -20.39 10.99 1.13
C ILE A 42 -19.91 12.43 1.38
N ILE A 43 -20.35 13.40 0.56
CA ILE A 43 -20.15 14.83 0.83
C ILE A 43 -20.88 15.25 2.13
N ASN A 44 -22.05 14.67 2.42
CA ASN A 44 -22.76 14.90 3.68
C ASN A 44 -22.11 14.21 4.91
N LEU A 45 -21.21 13.25 4.74
CA LEU A 45 -20.46 12.67 5.88
C LEU A 45 -19.34 13.60 6.37
N ASP A 46 -18.73 14.41 5.50
CA ASP A 46 -17.87 15.54 5.90
C ASP A 46 -18.68 16.60 6.68
N PHE A 47 -20.00 16.68 6.47
CA PHE A 47 -20.92 17.55 7.23
C PHE A 47 -21.27 16.98 8.61
N MET A 48 -21.32 15.64 8.75
CA MET A 48 -21.61 15.01 10.05
C MET A 48 -20.45 15.08 11.04
N GLU A 49 -19.20 15.17 10.56
CA GLU A 49 -18.03 15.43 11.42
C GLU A 49 -17.96 16.90 11.90
N GLN A 50 -18.64 17.82 11.20
CA GLN A 50 -18.81 19.22 11.65
C GLN A 50 -19.89 19.36 12.74
N THR A 51 -20.92 18.50 12.78
CA THR A 51 -21.96 18.54 13.82
C THR A 51 -21.52 18.06 15.21
N ALA A 52 -20.32 17.50 15.37
CA ALA A 52 -19.77 17.16 16.69
C ALA A 52 -19.13 18.36 17.43
N LEU A 53 -19.11 19.55 16.80
CA LEU A 53 -18.62 20.83 17.33
C LEU A 53 -19.75 21.88 17.35
N GLU A 54 -20.97 21.47 17.71
CA GLU A 54 -22.12 22.37 17.79
C GLU A 54 -22.15 23.07 19.16
N ASN A 55 -21.26 24.06 19.32
CA ASN A 55 -21.35 25.16 20.29
C ASN A 55 -20.41 26.32 19.87
N SER A 56 -20.34 26.61 18.57
CA SER A 56 -19.58 27.73 18.02
C SER A 56 -20.49 28.60 17.13
N PRO A 57 -20.26 29.93 17.06
CA PRO A 57 -21.10 30.85 16.30
C PRO A 57 -21.15 30.50 14.81
N PRO A 58 -22.17 30.97 14.06
CA PRO A 58 -22.47 30.51 12.70
C PRO A 58 -21.28 30.66 11.75
N PRO A 59 -21.08 29.71 10.82
CA PRO A 59 -19.93 29.73 9.93
C PRO A 59 -19.98 30.95 9.02
N ALA A 60 -18.86 31.66 8.93
CA ALA A 60 -18.62 32.69 7.93
C ALA A 60 -18.85 32.12 6.51
N PRO A 61 -19.34 32.93 5.55
CA PRO A 61 -19.59 32.47 4.20
C PRO A 61 -18.36 31.78 3.60
N LEU A 62 -18.58 30.63 2.95
CA LEU A 62 -17.55 29.81 2.30
C LEU A 62 -16.59 30.69 1.49
N ALA A 63 -15.35 30.79 1.97
CA ALA A 63 -14.29 31.47 1.25
C ALA A 63 -14.13 30.80 -0.13
N PRO A 64 -13.92 31.58 -1.21
CA PRO A 64 -13.61 31.00 -2.51
C PRO A 64 -12.39 30.08 -2.40
N PRO A 65 -12.30 29.00 -3.21
CA PRO A 65 -11.15 28.10 -3.17
C PRO A 65 -9.86 28.94 -3.29
N PRO A 66 -8.85 28.69 -2.43
CA PRO A 66 -7.63 29.48 -2.45
C PRO A 66 -7.04 29.44 -3.86
N LYS A 67 -6.81 30.62 -4.43
CA LYS A 67 -6.19 30.76 -5.74
C LYS A 67 -4.78 30.15 -5.67
N TRP A 68 -4.47 29.30 -6.65
CA TRP A 68 -3.15 28.69 -6.80
C TRP A 68 -2.09 29.82 -6.78
N PRO A 69 -1.06 29.74 -5.92
CA PRO A 69 -0.07 30.81 -5.83
C PRO A 69 0.61 30.99 -7.19
N PRO A 70 0.79 32.24 -7.66
CA PRO A 70 1.36 32.51 -8.97
C PRO A 70 2.85 32.13 -8.98
N SER A 71 3.26 31.40 -10.03
CA SER A 71 4.64 31.02 -10.39
C SER A 71 5.60 30.71 -9.23
N PHE A 72 5.83 29.43 -8.96
CA PHE A 72 6.88 29.02 -8.03
C PHE A 72 8.26 29.51 -8.50
N ASN A 73 9.06 30.06 -7.59
CA ASN A 73 10.47 30.35 -7.84
C ASN A 73 11.21 29.04 -8.20
N HIS A 74 11.91 29.00 -9.35
CA HIS A 74 12.67 27.83 -9.80
C HIS A 74 13.65 27.30 -8.75
N THR A 75 14.28 28.18 -7.97
CA THR A 75 15.19 27.79 -6.89
C THR A 75 14.47 27.03 -5.78
N ALA A 76 13.22 27.42 -5.47
CA ALA A 76 12.41 26.76 -4.44
C ALA A 76 11.90 25.39 -4.89
N LEU A 77 11.56 25.22 -6.18
CA LEU A 77 11.22 23.92 -6.75
C LEU A 77 12.43 22.98 -6.76
N TYR A 78 13.60 23.48 -7.16
CA TYR A 78 14.83 22.70 -7.19
C TYR A 78 15.25 22.24 -5.78
N SER A 79 15.14 23.12 -4.78
CA SER A 79 15.42 22.76 -3.38
C SER A 79 14.49 21.68 -2.86
N GLU A 80 13.20 21.73 -3.20
CA GLU A 80 12.24 20.70 -2.79
C GLU A 80 12.53 19.36 -3.47
N LEU A 81 12.82 19.39 -4.78
CA LEU A 81 13.24 18.21 -5.55
C LEU A 81 14.48 17.55 -4.93
N GLN A 82 15.49 18.34 -4.54
CA GLN A 82 16.71 17.83 -3.92
C GLN A 82 16.42 17.14 -2.58
N THR A 83 15.53 17.71 -1.77
CA THR A 83 15.11 17.10 -0.49
C THR A 83 14.38 15.79 -0.71
N GLN A 84 13.43 15.77 -1.66
CA GLN A 84 12.68 14.56 -2.00
C GLN A 84 13.61 13.46 -2.52
N TRP A 85 14.58 13.79 -3.37
CA TRP A 85 15.55 12.83 -3.91
C TRP A 85 16.37 12.13 -2.81
N ARG A 86 16.78 12.86 -1.77
CA ARG A 86 17.53 12.29 -0.62
C ARG A 86 16.72 11.27 0.18
N ILE A 87 15.40 11.33 0.11
CA ILE A 87 14.49 10.38 0.77
C ILE A 87 14.19 9.23 -0.20
N THR A 88 13.78 9.56 -1.43
CA THR A 88 13.31 8.60 -2.43
C THR A 88 14.41 7.61 -2.84
N VAL A 89 15.63 8.06 -3.18
CA VAL A 89 16.67 7.14 -3.70
C VAL A 89 17.03 6.01 -2.73
N PRO A 90 17.31 6.29 -1.44
CA PRO A 90 17.58 5.21 -0.50
C PRO A 90 16.39 4.26 -0.29
N LEU A 91 15.15 4.78 -0.34
CA LEU A 91 13.94 3.96 -0.26
C LEU A 91 13.73 3.09 -1.51
N VAL A 92 14.03 3.60 -2.70
CA VAL A 92 13.97 2.81 -3.95
C VAL A 92 14.97 1.66 -3.87
N ALA A 93 16.20 1.95 -3.46
CA ALA A 93 17.23 0.92 -3.29
C ALA A 93 16.79 -0.15 -2.27
N MET A 94 16.21 0.26 -1.12
CA MET A 94 15.66 -0.66 -0.13
C MET A 94 14.48 -1.51 -0.66
N ASN A 95 13.56 -0.91 -1.42
CA ASN A 95 12.43 -1.66 -1.97
C ASN A 95 12.89 -2.66 -3.04
N LEU A 96 13.87 -2.29 -3.88
CA LEU A 96 14.47 -3.22 -4.85
C LEU A 96 15.17 -4.40 -4.18
N THR A 97 15.89 -4.18 -3.08
CA THR A 97 16.51 -5.26 -2.31
C THR A 97 15.45 -6.18 -1.70
N TRP A 98 14.30 -5.66 -1.26
CA TRP A 98 13.18 -6.49 -0.81
C TRP A 98 12.67 -7.44 -1.89
N PHE A 99 12.46 -6.96 -3.12
CA PHE A 99 12.05 -7.82 -4.23
C PHE A 99 13.13 -8.81 -4.64
N ALA A 100 14.40 -8.41 -4.63
CA ALA A 100 15.52 -9.31 -4.87
C ALA A 100 15.53 -10.47 -3.86
N LYS A 101 15.25 -10.18 -2.57
CA LYS A 101 15.11 -11.20 -1.52
C LYS A 101 14.01 -12.23 -1.88
N ILE A 102 12.84 -11.77 -2.30
CA ILE A 102 11.71 -12.65 -2.70
C ILE A 102 12.10 -13.52 -3.89
N ALA A 103 12.74 -12.94 -4.91
CA ALA A 103 13.21 -13.67 -6.09
C ALA A 103 14.24 -14.76 -5.73
N ILE A 104 15.20 -14.43 -4.85
CA ILE A 104 16.18 -15.38 -4.34
C ILE A 104 15.47 -16.54 -3.60
N THR A 105 14.57 -16.24 -2.66
CA THR A 105 13.80 -17.26 -1.94
C THR A 105 13.07 -18.20 -2.91
N THR A 106 12.40 -17.64 -3.92
CA THR A 106 11.67 -18.40 -4.94
C THR A 106 12.60 -19.29 -5.77
N ALA A 107 13.79 -18.80 -6.13
CA ALA A 107 14.77 -19.60 -6.87
C ALA A 107 15.27 -20.80 -6.05
N PHE A 108 15.48 -20.64 -4.74
CA PHE A 108 15.84 -21.75 -3.85
C PHE A 108 14.69 -22.75 -3.69
N LEU A 109 13.44 -22.27 -3.58
CA LEU A 109 12.26 -23.15 -3.54
C LEU A 109 12.14 -23.98 -4.82
N GLY A 110 12.35 -23.36 -5.98
CA GLY A 110 12.33 -24.06 -7.28
C GLY A 110 13.38 -25.17 -7.39
N ARG A 111 14.55 -25.01 -6.76
CA ARG A 111 15.58 -26.06 -6.71
C ARG A 111 15.22 -27.26 -5.85
N LEU A 112 14.26 -27.13 -4.93
CA LEU A 112 13.75 -28.25 -4.14
C LEU A 112 12.71 -29.09 -4.90
N GLY A 113 12.16 -28.58 -6.00
CA GLY A 113 11.17 -29.25 -6.83
C GLY A 113 9.83 -28.52 -6.90
N GLU A 114 8.92 -29.05 -7.72
CA GLU A 114 7.64 -28.42 -8.05
C GLU A 114 6.69 -28.29 -6.86
N LEU A 115 6.55 -29.35 -6.05
CA LEU A 115 5.66 -29.35 -4.89
C LEU A 115 6.10 -28.37 -3.79
N PRO A 116 7.39 -28.33 -3.35
CA PRO A 116 7.89 -27.30 -2.44
C PRO A 116 7.68 -25.88 -2.95
N LEU A 117 7.94 -25.64 -4.25
CA LEU A 117 7.71 -24.34 -4.86
C LEU A 117 6.24 -23.94 -4.81
N ALA A 118 5.33 -24.80 -5.30
CA ALA A 118 3.90 -24.52 -5.33
C ALA A 118 3.32 -24.27 -3.94
N GLY A 119 3.64 -25.13 -2.97
CA GLY A 119 3.16 -24.99 -1.59
C GLY A 119 3.74 -23.77 -0.88
N ALA A 120 5.04 -23.49 -1.02
CA ALA A 120 5.65 -22.32 -0.39
C ALA A 120 5.18 -21.00 -1.00
N THR A 121 5.03 -20.92 -2.33
CA THR A 121 4.47 -19.74 -2.99
C THR A 121 3.03 -19.51 -2.55
N LEU A 122 2.20 -20.56 -2.48
CA LEU A 122 0.83 -20.44 -1.96
C LEU A 122 0.81 -19.99 -0.50
N GLY A 123 1.70 -20.54 0.33
CA GLY A 123 1.87 -20.12 1.72
C GLY A 123 2.29 -18.65 1.83
N PHE A 124 3.26 -18.21 1.03
CA PHE A 124 3.72 -16.82 1.00
C PHE A 124 2.63 -15.86 0.53
N THR A 125 1.86 -16.20 -0.51
CA THR A 125 0.69 -15.41 -0.94
C THR A 125 -0.33 -15.29 0.19
N PHE A 126 -0.61 -16.39 0.91
CA PHE A 126 -1.50 -16.36 2.07
C PHE A 126 -0.96 -15.45 3.19
N ALA A 127 0.33 -15.50 3.49
CA ALA A 127 0.99 -14.59 4.43
C ALA A 127 0.93 -13.13 3.98
N ASN A 128 1.11 -12.87 2.69
CA ASN A 128 1.07 -11.52 2.12
C ASN A 128 -0.31 -10.88 2.29
N VAL A 129 -1.36 -11.63 1.96
CA VAL A 129 -2.76 -11.19 2.08
C VAL A 129 -3.17 -11.01 3.53
N THR A 130 -2.83 -11.95 4.41
CA THR A 130 -3.41 -12.00 5.77
C THR A 130 -2.54 -11.38 6.86
N GLY A 131 -1.24 -11.25 6.62
CA GLY A 131 -0.28 -10.73 7.61
C GLY A 131 0.49 -9.51 7.10
N PHE A 132 1.32 -9.65 6.08
CA PHE A 132 2.24 -8.58 5.69
C PHE A 132 1.52 -7.32 5.20
N SER A 133 0.46 -7.44 4.39
CA SER A 133 -0.34 -6.27 3.97
C SER A 133 -1.00 -5.57 5.16
N VAL A 134 -1.52 -6.34 6.13
CA VAL A 134 -2.17 -5.82 7.35
C VAL A 134 -1.16 -5.07 8.22
N LEU A 135 0.00 -5.67 8.51
CA LEU A 135 1.03 -5.05 9.35
C LEU A 135 1.62 -3.79 8.69
N ASN A 136 1.93 -3.84 7.39
CA ASN A 136 2.40 -2.65 6.65
C ASN A 136 1.33 -1.56 6.60
N GLY A 137 0.08 -1.94 6.37
CA GLY A 137 -1.05 -1.03 6.31
C GLY A 137 -1.31 -0.31 7.65
N LEU A 138 -1.35 -1.04 8.77
CA LEU A 138 -1.49 -0.45 10.11
C LEU A 138 -0.33 0.50 10.44
N CYS A 139 0.90 0.12 10.06
CA CYS A 139 2.10 0.93 10.25
C CYS A 139 2.07 2.24 9.43
N GLY A 140 1.30 2.29 8.35
CA GLY A 140 1.18 3.48 7.50
C GLY A 140 0.70 4.73 8.24
N ALA A 141 -0.02 4.58 9.36
CA ALA A 141 -0.43 5.69 10.22
C ALA A 141 0.74 6.43 10.90
N MET A 142 1.92 5.80 10.99
CA MET A 142 3.10 6.47 11.53
C MET A 142 3.60 7.59 10.61
N GLU A 143 3.37 7.52 9.29
CA GLU A 143 3.83 8.55 8.36
C GLU A 143 3.25 9.95 8.70
N PRO A 144 1.92 10.12 8.86
CA PRO A 144 1.37 11.39 9.32
C PRO A 144 1.73 11.71 10.78
N ILE A 145 1.59 10.76 11.71
CA ILE A 145 1.77 11.04 13.14
C ILE A 145 3.22 11.43 13.44
N CYS A 146 4.19 10.59 13.06
CA CYS A 146 5.60 10.87 13.31
C CYS A 146 6.11 12.01 12.43
N GLY A 147 5.61 12.16 11.21
CA GLY A 147 6.05 13.26 10.34
C GLY A 147 5.57 14.63 10.82
N GLN A 148 4.28 14.77 11.16
CA GLN A 148 3.77 16.01 11.76
C GLN A 148 4.47 16.31 13.09
N ALA A 149 4.64 15.30 13.94
CA ALA A 149 5.35 15.47 15.20
C ALA A 149 6.82 15.88 14.98
N PHE A 150 7.49 15.38 13.95
CA PHE A 150 8.86 15.74 13.60
C PHE A 150 8.94 17.20 13.13
N GLY A 151 7.99 17.60 12.27
CA GLY A 151 7.83 18.99 11.83
C GLY A 151 7.63 19.96 12.99
N ALA A 152 6.77 19.57 13.94
CA ALA A 152 6.48 20.33 15.16
C ALA A 152 7.59 20.26 16.21
N LYS A 153 8.62 19.43 15.99
CA LYS A 153 9.69 19.11 16.96
C LYS A 153 9.18 18.45 18.25
N ASN A 154 8.00 17.83 18.23
CA ASN A 154 7.47 17.03 19.32
C ASN A 154 8.06 15.60 19.26
N PHE A 155 9.27 15.45 19.77
CA PHE A 155 9.99 14.17 19.74
C PHE A 155 9.43 13.15 20.74
N ARG A 156 8.78 13.60 21.81
CA ARG A 156 8.07 12.73 22.74
C ARG A 156 6.95 11.96 22.05
N LEU A 157 6.18 12.61 21.17
CA LEU A 157 5.14 11.95 20.38
C LEU A 157 5.74 10.95 19.37
N LEU A 158 6.91 11.23 18.78
CA LEU A 158 7.63 10.26 17.93
C LEU A 158 7.97 8.99 18.71
N HIS A 159 8.57 9.12 19.89
CA HIS A 159 8.96 8.00 20.75
C HIS A 159 7.76 7.16 21.18
N LYS A 160 6.69 7.81 21.65
CA LYS A 160 5.44 7.13 22.02
C LYS A 160 4.86 6.37 20.84
N THR A 161 4.77 7.00 19.67
CA THR A 161 4.18 6.39 18.47
C THR A 161 4.96 5.15 18.04
N LEU A 162 6.30 5.16 18.12
CA LEU A 162 7.12 3.98 17.82
C LEU A 162 6.78 2.80 18.73
N VAL A 163 6.66 3.05 20.05
CA VAL A 163 6.30 2.00 21.02
C VAL A 163 4.87 1.51 20.78
N MET A 164 3.91 2.42 20.65
CA MET A 164 2.50 2.09 20.47
C MET A 164 2.24 1.32 19.18
N ALA A 165 2.83 1.75 18.06
CA ALA A 165 2.73 1.03 16.79
C ALA A 165 3.34 -0.37 16.89
N THR A 166 4.51 -0.51 17.51
CA THR A 166 5.12 -1.83 17.75
C THR A 166 4.20 -2.73 18.57
N CYS A 167 3.63 -2.24 19.67
CA CYS A 167 2.67 -2.97 20.50
C CYS A 167 1.40 -3.35 19.72
N LEU A 168 0.86 -2.44 18.90
CA LEU A 168 -0.30 -2.70 18.05
C LEU A 168 -0.02 -3.81 17.04
N LEU A 169 1.12 -3.76 16.36
CA LEU A 169 1.50 -4.75 15.35
C LEU A 169 1.77 -6.12 15.99
N LEU A 170 2.38 -6.17 17.18
CA LEU A 170 2.53 -7.41 17.94
C LEU A 170 1.17 -7.99 18.36
N ALA A 171 0.24 -7.16 18.82
CA ALA A 171 -1.11 -7.59 19.19
C ALA A 171 -1.86 -8.17 17.98
N VAL A 172 -1.75 -7.54 16.81
CA VAL A 172 -2.37 -8.02 15.55
C VAL A 172 -1.66 -9.27 15.00
N SER A 173 -0.38 -9.43 15.26
CA SER A 173 0.37 -10.64 14.86
C SER A 173 -0.14 -11.90 15.54
N VAL A 174 -0.75 -11.81 16.73
CA VAL A 174 -1.32 -12.96 17.45
C VAL A 174 -2.46 -13.64 16.69
N PRO A 175 -3.57 -12.96 16.31
CA PRO A 175 -4.63 -13.59 15.51
C PRO A 175 -4.14 -14.03 14.12
N VAL A 176 -3.19 -13.31 13.51
CA VAL A 176 -2.58 -13.72 12.24
C VAL A 176 -1.81 -15.04 12.39
N ALA A 177 -1.06 -15.21 13.48
CA ALA A 177 -0.37 -16.47 13.78
C ALA A 177 -1.35 -17.63 13.94
N PHE A 178 -2.46 -17.43 14.65
CA PHE A 178 -3.52 -18.45 14.77
C PHE A 178 -4.12 -18.83 13.42
N LEU A 179 -4.29 -17.86 12.52
CA LEU A 179 -4.75 -18.10 11.16
C LEU A 179 -3.73 -18.94 10.38
N TRP A 180 -2.44 -18.59 10.45
CA TRP A 180 -1.36 -19.31 9.75
C TRP A 180 -1.19 -20.75 10.26
N LEU A 181 -1.39 -21.01 11.55
CA LEU A 181 -1.36 -22.36 12.13
C LEU A 181 -2.46 -23.29 11.55
N ASN A 182 -3.56 -22.72 11.05
CA ASN A 182 -4.69 -23.45 10.48
C ASN A 182 -4.79 -23.34 8.95
N VAL A 183 -3.76 -22.82 8.29
CA VAL A 183 -3.77 -22.56 6.84
C VAL A 183 -4.03 -23.80 6.00
N ASP A 184 -3.55 -24.98 6.40
CA ASP A 184 -3.82 -26.24 5.70
C ASP A 184 -5.32 -26.55 5.63
N LYS A 185 -6.00 -26.45 6.77
CA LYS A 185 -7.45 -26.69 6.86
C LYS A 185 -8.23 -25.68 6.02
N ILE A 186 -7.82 -24.42 6.06
CA ILE A 186 -8.45 -23.34 5.29
C ILE A 186 -8.28 -23.59 3.80
N LEU A 187 -7.06 -23.84 3.33
CA LEU A 187 -6.77 -24.10 1.93
C LEU A 187 -7.51 -25.34 1.41
N ILE A 188 -7.53 -26.44 2.18
CA ILE A 188 -8.27 -27.65 1.84
C ILE A 188 -9.78 -27.37 1.77
N HIS A 189 -10.32 -26.58 2.71
CA HIS A 189 -11.74 -26.18 2.70
C HIS A 189 -12.10 -25.40 1.43
N PHE A 190 -11.20 -24.55 0.93
CA PHE A 190 -11.34 -23.85 -0.34
C PHE A 190 -10.94 -24.69 -1.57
N GLY A 191 -10.76 -26.01 -1.41
CA GLY A 191 -10.56 -26.96 -2.51
C GLY A 191 -9.12 -27.12 -2.99
N GLN A 192 -8.12 -26.66 -2.23
CA GLN A 192 -6.71 -26.93 -2.56
C GLN A 192 -6.34 -28.40 -2.32
N GLN A 193 -5.36 -28.87 -3.09
CA GLN A 193 -4.81 -30.21 -2.93
C GLN A 193 -4.13 -30.35 -1.57
N ARG A 194 -4.33 -31.50 -0.92
CA ARG A 194 -3.93 -31.73 0.47
C ARG A 194 -2.41 -31.65 0.67
N ASP A 195 -1.64 -32.19 -0.26
CA ASP A 195 -0.18 -32.14 -0.28
C ASP A 195 0.35 -30.69 -0.38
N ILE A 196 -0.18 -29.88 -1.31
CA ILE A 196 0.18 -28.47 -1.47
C ILE A 196 -0.16 -27.69 -0.18
N ALA A 197 -1.35 -27.91 0.38
CA ALA A 197 -1.80 -27.25 1.61
C ALA A 197 -0.93 -27.60 2.83
N ILE A 198 -0.48 -28.86 2.95
CA ILE A 198 0.45 -29.29 4.01
C ILE A 198 1.82 -28.60 3.86
N VAL A 199 2.34 -28.50 2.63
CA VAL A 199 3.60 -27.80 2.35
C VAL A 199 3.49 -26.30 2.66
N ALA A 200 2.37 -25.66 2.27
CA ALA A 200 2.10 -24.26 2.58
C ALA A 200 2.10 -24.00 4.09
N LYS A 201 1.45 -24.87 4.86
CA LYS A 201 1.48 -24.81 6.33
C LYS A 201 2.89 -24.98 6.89
N LYS A 202 3.64 -25.95 6.40
CA LYS A 202 5.00 -26.19 6.85
C LYS A 202 5.88 -24.96 6.63
N TYR A 203 5.77 -24.34 5.45
CA TYR A 203 6.45 -23.09 5.13
C TYR A 203 6.05 -21.95 6.08
N LEU A 204 4.74 -21.76 6.32
CA LEU A 204 4.20 -20.69 7.17
C LEU A 204 4.54 -20.85 8.66
N ILE A 205 4.52 -22.07 9.19
CA ILE A 205 4.94 -22.33 10.57
C ILE A 205 6.40 -21.88 10.78
N CYS A 206 7.27 -22.15 9.81
CA CYS A 206 8.67 -21.69 9.85
C CYS A 206 8.82 -20.17 9.65
N LEU A 207 7.80 -19.50 9.09
CA LEU A 207 7.76 -18.06 8.84
C LEU A 207 7.16 -17.27 10.03
N LEU A 208 6.51 -17.93 11.00
CA LEU A 208 5.90 -17.27 12.17
C LEU A 208 6.79 -16.25 12.89
N PRO A 209 8.11 -16.49 13.10
CA PRO A 209 8.99 -15.48 13.72
C PRO A 209 9.01 -14.14 12.97
N ASP A 210 8.76 -14.16 11.66
CA ASP A 210 8.75 -12.97 10.81
C ASP A 210 7.62 -12.00 11.16
N LEU A 211 6.51 -12.47 11.73
CA LEU A 211 5.44 -11.60 12.22
C LEU A 211 5.95 -10.71 13.36
N ILE A 212 6.71 -11.29 14.29
CA ILE A 212 7.31 -10.55 15.40
C ILE A 212 8.35 -9.57 14.85
N ILE A 213 9.24 -10.04 13.98
CA ILE A 213 10.31 -9.22 13.38
C ILE A 213 9.72 -8.05 12.59
N THR A 214 8.71 -8.30 11.76
CA THR A 214 8.01 -7.27 10.97
C THR A 214 7.31 -6.25 11.89
N SER A 215 6.79 -6.69 13.03
CA SER A 215 6.16 -5.81 14.02
C SER A 215 7.11 -4.79 14.65
N PHE A 216 8.42 -5.05 14.67
CA PHE A 216 9.44 -4.07 15.03
C PHE A 216 10.02 -3.35 13.81
N LEU A 217 10.26 -4.09 12.73
CA LEU A 217 10.94 -3.59 11.53
C LEU A 217 10.13 -2.51 10.82
N CYS A 218 8.82 -2.68 10.66
CA CYS A 218 7.98 -1.69 9.99
C CYS A 218 7.95 -0.36 10.76
N PRO A 219 7.67 -0.33 12.08
CA PRO A 219 7.73 0.90 12.86
C PRO A 219 9.10 1.58 12.87
N LEU A 220 10.20 0.82 12.96
CA LEU A 220 11.55 1.38 12.89
C LEU A 220 11.82 2.09 11.55
N LYS A 221 11.41 1.49 10.42
CA LYS A 221 11.53 2.10 9.10
C LYS A 221 10.70 3.38 9.00
N ALA A 222 9.46 3.37 9.47
CA ALA A 222 8.58 4.53 9.46
C ALA A 222 9.12 5.67 10.36
N TYR A 223 9.58 5.33 11.56
CA TYR A 223 10.19 6.27 12.51
C TYR A 223 11.42 6.98 11.92
N LEU A 224 12.30 6.24 11.26
CA LEU A 224 13.51 6.81 10.65
C LEU A 224 13.19 7.61 9.38
N SER A 225 12.34 7.09 8.49
CA SER A 225 12.01 7.75 7.22
C SER A 225 11.24 9.06 7.41
N THR A 226 10.33 9.15 8.38
CA THR A 226 9.60 10.40 8.73
C THR A 226 10.53 11.51 9.21
N GLN A 227 11.66 11.15 9.84
CA GLN A 227 12.73 12.08 10.21
C GLN A 227 13.69 12.40 9.05
N ASN A 228 13.40 11.93 7.83
CA ASN A 228 14.26 12.01 6.64
C ASN A 228 15.59 11.22 6.78
N ILE A 229 15.62 10.20 7.65
CA ILE A 229 16.78 9.33 7.88
C ILE A 229 16.57 8.01 7.12
N THR A 230 16.99 7.94 5.86
CA THR A 230 16.73 6.77 4.99
C THR A 230 17.99 5.97 4.64
N ILE A 231 19.18 6.53 4.83
CA ILE A 231 20.46 5.88 4.51
C ILE A 231 20.71 4.58 5.32
N PRO A 232 20.46 4.53 6.64
CA PRO A 232 20.60 3.29 7.40
C PRO A 232 19.65 2.18 6.92
N ILE A 233 18.45 2.56 6.48
CA ILE A 233 17.45 1.63 5.94
C ILE A 233 17.99 0.98 4.64
N MET A 234 18.56 1.77 3.74
CA MET A 234 19.17 1.27 2.50
C MET A 234 20.32 0.30 2.77
N PHE A 235 21.31 0.70 3.58
CA PHE A 235 22.49 -0.14 3.82
C PHE A 235 22.17 -1.43 4.58
N SER A 236 21.28 -1.37 5.57
CA SER A 236 20.85 -2.57 6.29
C SER A 236 20.10 -3.55 5.38
N SER A 237 19.23 -3.07 4.49
CA SER A 237 18.53 -3.91 3.52
C SER A 237 19.47 -4.52 2.46
N ALA A 238 20.45 -3.74 1.97
CA ALA A 238 21.46 -4.25 1.04
C ALA A 238 22.32 -5.36 1.68
N LEU A 239 22.74 -5.17 2.93
CA LEU A 239 23.47 -6.19 3.68
C LEU A 239 22.62 -7.46 3.90
N ALA A 240 21.34 -7.30 4.24
CA ALA A 240 20.44 -8.43 4.43
C ALA A 240 20.29 -9.28 3.16
N VAL A 241 20.15 -8.65 1.98
CA VAL A 241 20.13 -9.38 0.69
C VAL A 241 21.46 -10.07 0.41
N ALA A 242 22.59 -9.41 0.67
CA ALA A 242 23.91 -10.02 0.48
C ALA A 242 24.10 -11.26 1.38
N LEU A 243 23.57 -11.23 2.60
CA LEU A 243 23.55 -12.38 3.52
C LEU A 243 22.49 -13.43 3.17
N HIS A 244 21.41 -13.05 2.50
CA HIS A 244 20.30 -13.95 2.17
C HIS A 244 20.74 -15.12 1.29
N VAL A 245 21.64 -14.89 0.32
CA VAL A 245 22.16 -15.94 -0.55
C VAL A 245 22.93 -17.02 0.23
N PRO A 246 24.02 -16.71 0.98
CA PRO A 246 24.75 -17.74 1.72
C PRO A 246 23.90 -18.40 2.82
N VAL A 247 23.00 -17.64 3.48
CA VAL A 247 22.07 -18.21 4.48
C VAL A 247 21.14 -19.22 3.81
N ASN A 248 20.58 -18.91 2.65
CA ASN A 248 19.77 -19.87 1.89
C ASN A 248 20.58 -21.10 1.45
N ILE A 249 21.81 -20.94 0.93
CA ILE A 249 22.67 -22.06 0.54
C ILE A 249 22.87 -23.03 1.72
N PHE A 250 23.16 -22.50 2.89
CA PHE A 250 23.39 -23.30 4.09
C PHE A 250 22.09 -23.96 4.57
N LEU A 251 21.04 -23.18 4.81
CA LEU A 251 19.80 -23.67 5.41
C LEU A 251 18.99 -24.55 4.47
N SER A 252 19.00 -24.30 3.16
CA SER A 252 18.31 -25.17 2.19
C SER A 252 18.94 -26.56 2.15
N ARG A 253 20.26 -26.68 2.35
CA ARG A 253 20.95 -27.97 2.47
C ARG A 253 20.69 -28.65 3.80
N ALA A 254 20.68 -27.89 4.90
CA ALA A 254 20.50 -28.43 6.24
C ALA A 254 19.05 -28.84 6.57
N LYS A 255 18.07 -28.08 6.07
CA LYS A 255 16.65 -28.19 6.45
C LYS A 255 15.65 -28.13 5.29
N GLY A 256 16.11 -28.08 4.04
CA GLY A 256 15.23 -28.02 2.87
C GLY A 256 14.28 -26.81 2.91
N LEU A 257 12.98 -27.07 2.75
CA LEU A 257 11.92 -26.07 2.73
C LEU A 257 11.89 -25.19 3.98
N GLU A 258 12.04 -25.80 5.17
CA GLU A 258 12.02 -25.08 6.44
C GLU A 258 13.18 -24.09 6.52
N GLY A 259 14.34 -24.50 6.03
CA GLY A 259 15.54 -23.67 5.99
C GLY A 259 15.39 -22.45 5.10
N ILE A 260 14.73 -22.59 3.95
CA ILE A 260 14.45 -21.47 3.04
C ILE A 260 13.45 -20.49 3.68
N SER A 261 12.42 -20.99 4.36
CA SER A 261 11.51 -20.15 5.15
C SER A 261 12.24 -19.41 6.28
N MET A 262 13.14 -20.12 6.99
CA MET A 262 13.95 -19.52 8.06
C MET A 262 14.89 -18.42 7.57
N ALA A 263 15.47 -18.57 6.37
CA ALA A 263 16.37 -17.57 5.79
C ALA A 263 15.69 -16.19 5.63
N VAL A 264 14.39 -16.17 5.35
CA VAL A 264 13.60 -14.92 5.20
C VAL A 264 13.64 -14.12 6.50
N TRP A 265 13.17 -14.70 7.60
CA TRP A 265 13.09 -13.96 8.86
C TRP A 265 14.46 -13.74 9.50
N ILE A 266 15.45 -14.61 9.27
CA ILE A 266 16.82 -14.39 9.77
C ILE A 266 17.42 -13.12 9.16
N THR A 267 17.22 -12.90 7.86
CA THR A 267 17.75 -11.70 7.19
C THR A 267 16.95 -10.45 7.56
N ASP A 268 15.62 -10.56 7.72
CA ASP A 268 14.81 -9.46 8.22
C ASP A 268 15.13 -9.09 9.67
N PHE A 269 15.46 -10.09 10.51
CA PHE A 269 15.95 -9.87 11.86
C PHE A 269 17.26 -9.08 11.87
N VAL A 270 18.19 -9.37 10.93
CA VAL A 270 19.42 -8.58 10.79
C VAL A 270 19.10 -7.12 10.47
N VAL A 271 18.17 -6.84 9.56
CA VAL A 271 17.73 -5.46 9.27
C VAL A 271 17.15 -4.81 10.53
N MET A 272 16.22 -5.50 11.19
CA MET A 272 15.56 -5.02 12.41
C MET A 272 16.57 -4.69 13.51
N ALA A 273 17.52 -5.59 13.76
CA ALA A 273 18.56 -5.41 14.78
C ALA A 273 19.49 -4.23 14.45
N LEU A 274 19.92 -4.09 13.19
CA LEU A 274 20.76 -2.96 12.76
C LEU A 274 20.04 -1.62 12.89
N LEU A 275 18.77 -1.55 12.50
CA LEU A 275 17.97 -0.33 12.65
C LEU A 275 17.68 -0.01 14.12
N GLY A 276 17.36 -1.02 14.94
CA GLY A 276 17.16 -0.86 16.37
C GLY A 276 18.43 -0.36 17.07
N LEU A 277 19.59 -0.93 16.73
CA LEU A 277 20.89 -0.48 17.23
C LEU A 277 21.19 0.96 16.77
N TYR A 278 20.92 1.27 15.50
CA TYR A 278 21.09 2.62 14.97
C TYR A 278 20.25 3.63 15.76
N VAL A 279 18.96 3.36 15.97
CA VAL A 279 18.06 4.22 16.76
C VAL A 279 18.59 4.36 18.19
N LEU A 280 18.98 3.27 18.85
CA LEU A 280 19.52 3.31 20.21
C LEU A 280 20.77 4.20 20.30
N VAL A 281 21.71 4.07 19.36
CA VAL A 281 22.94 4.88 19.32
C VAL A 281 22.63 6.33 18.99
N ALA A 282 21.74 6.59 18.03
CA ALA A 282 21.35 7.94 17.63
C ALA A 282 20.68 8.70 18.79
N GLU A 283 19.75 8.05 19.51
CA GLU A 283 19.07 8.65 20.66
C GLU A 283 20.02 8.87 21.84
N ARG A 284 20.96 7.95 22.10
CA ARG A 284 22.01 8.15 23.13
C ARG A 284 22.94 9.33 22.81
N ARG A 285 23.33 9.50 21.55
CA ARG A 285 24.21 10.60 21.11
C ARG A 285 23.56 11.98 21.18
N LYS A 286 22.23 12.06 21.11
CA LYS A 286 21.48 13.30 21.31
C LYS A 286 21.45 13.76 22.79
N GLY A 287 22.09 12.98 23.69
CA GLY A 287 22.21 13.13 25.14
C GLY A 287 22.35 14.56 25.67
N GLY A 288 21.22 15.25 25.82
CA GLY A 288 21.11 16.57 26.42
C GLY A 288 20.22 17.56 25.66
N LYS A 289 20.13 17.47 24.31
CA LYS A 289 19.29 18.39 23.50
C LYS A 289 17.83 17.95 23.39
N TRP A 290 17.54 16.69 23.73
CA TRP A 290 16.26 16.01 23.52
C TRP A 290 15.84 15.32 24.82
N LYS A 291 15.90 16.07 25.93
CA LYS A 291 15.64 15.59 27.31
C LYS A 291 14.15 15.36 27.62
N GLU A 292 13.32 15.24 26.60
CA GLU A 292 11.93 14.84 26.76
C GLU A 292 11.91 13.31 26.71
N GLY A 293 11.83 12.66 27.87
CA GLY A 293 11.61 11.22 27.95
C GLY A 293 10.21 10.82 27.48
N GLY A 294 9.57 9.88 28.16
CA GLY A 294 8.15 9.62 27.96
C GLY A 294 7.78 8.63 26.85
N TRP A 295 8.72 7.76 26.44
CA TRP A 295 8.45 6.59 25.59
C TRP A 295 7.25 5.76 26.06
N TRP A 296 7.06 5.70 27.38
CA TRP A 296 6.03 4.91 28.06
C TRP A 296 4.87 5.73 28.62
N GLU A 297 4.86 7.05 28.43
CA GLU A 297 3.86 7.96 29.01
C GLU A 297 2.66 8.13 28.07
N GLN A 298 2.11 7.03 27.60
CA GLN A 298 1.09 6.99 26.55
C GLN A 298 -0.30 7.21 27.15
N GLY A 299 -1.04 8.19 26.63
CA GLY A 299 -2.42 8.45 27.01
C GLY A 299 -3.43 7.69 26.14
N ILE A 300 -4.65 7.53 26.65
CA ILE A 300 -5.77 6.93 25.88
C ILE A 300 -6.04 7.74 24.60
N GLY A 301 -5.93 9.07 24.65
CA GLY A 301 -6.11 9.94 23.48
C GLY A 301 -5.12 9.65 22.35
N GLU A 302 -3.85 9.39 22.69
CA GLU A 302 -2.81 9.06 21.72
C GLU A 302 -3.10 7.70 21.07
N TRP A 303 -3.50 6.70 21.87
CA TRP A 303 -3.93 5.39 21.37
C TRP A 303 -5.13 5.49 20.42
N MET A 304 -6.13 6.29 20.77
CA MET A 304 -7.30 6.51 19.92
C MET A 304 -6.93 7.22 18.61
N SER A 305 -6.00 8.18 18.65
CA SER A 305 -5.48 8.84 17.45
C SER A 305 -4.78 7.85 16.52
N LEU A 306 -3.88 7.02 17.06
CA LEU A 306 -3.20 5.97 16.30
C LEU A 306 -4.20 5.00 15.66
N LEU A 307 -5.15 4.45 16.44
CA LEU A 307 -6.12 3.47 15.94
C LEU A 307 -7.05 4.05 14.86
N LYS A 308 -7.51 5.31 15.04
CA LYS A 308 -8.34 6.01 14.05
C LYS A 308 -7.64 6.17 12.70
N LEU A 309 -6.32 6.39 12.69
CA LEU A 309 -5.55 6.51 11.46
C LEU A 309 -5.10 5.14 10.90
N SER A 310 -4.75 4.20 11.77
CA SER A 310 -4.27 2.86 11.38
C SER A 310 -5.34 2.06 10.63
N GLY A 311 -6.62 2.15 11.01
CA GLY A 311 -7.70 1.44 10.34
C GLY A 311 -7.81 1.77 8.84
N PRO A 312 -8.02 3.04 8.46
CA PRO A 312 -8.08 3.45 7.06
C PRO A 312 -6.76 3.24 6.30
N CYS A 313 -5.59 3.43 6.93
CA CYS A 313 -4.30 3.08 6.31
C CYS A 313 -4.21 1.59 5.99
N CYS A 314 -4.63 0.73 6.93
CA CYS A 314 -4.68 -0.71 6.74
C CYS A 314 -5.59 -1.09 5.59
N LEU A 315 -6.82 -0.59 5.59
CA LEU A 315 -7.78 -0.88 4.53
C LEU A 315 -7.28 -0.39 3.17
N THR A 316 -6.70 0.81 3.08
CA THR A 316 -6.16 1.33 1.82
C THR A 316 -5.12 0.37 1.22
N THR A 317 -4.12 -0.03 2.01
CA THR A 317 -3.06 -0.95 1.58
C THR A 317 -3.61 -2.35 1.26
N CYS A 318 -4.45 -2.91 2.13
CA CYS A 318 -5.01 -4.24 1.93
C CYS A 318 -5.92 -4.29 0.70
N LEU A 319 -6.81 -3.31 0.53
CA LEU A 319 -7.72 -3.27 -0.62
C LEU A 319 -6.97 -3.24 -1.95
N GLU A 320 -5.87 -2.49 -2.02
CA GLU A 320 -5.00 -2.44 -3.20
C GLU A 320 -4.35 -3.81 -3.46
N TRP A 321 -3.66 -4.37 -2.47
CA TRP A 321 -2.93 -5.64 -2.64
C TRP A 321 -3.87 -6.81 -2.92
N TRP A 322 -4.99 -6.87 -2.21
CA TRP A 322 -5.99 -7.92 -2.41
C TRP A 322 -6.68 -7.80 -3.78
N CYS A 323 -6.82 -6.59 -4.34
CA CYS A 323 -7.34 -6.42 -5.69
C CYS A 323 -6.44 -7.11 -6.72
N TYR A 324 -5.11 -6.97 -6.60
CA TYR A 324 -4.16 -7.68 -7.48
C TYR A 324 -4.26 -9.20 -7.30
N GLU A 325 -4.38 -9.70 -6.08
CA GLU A 325 -4.54 -11.14 -5.82
C GLU A 325 -5.86 -11.69 -6.41
N ILE A 326 -6.97 -10.96 -6.23
CA ILE A 326 -8.26 -11.30 -6.86
C ILE A 326 -8.14 -11.29 -8.38
N LEU A 327 -7.47 -10.28 -8.96
CA LEU A 327 -7.24 -10.19 -10.40
C LEU A 327 -6.48 -11.41 -10.92
N VAL A 328 -5.40 -11.81 -10.25
CA VAL A 328 -4.63 -13.02 -10.57
C VAL A 328 -5.50 -14.28 -10.44
N LEU A 329 -6.29 -14.41 -9.37
CA LEU A 329 -7.21 -15.53 -9.19
C LEU A 329 -8.26 -15.61 -10.31
N LEU A 330 -8.78 -14.47 -10.76
CA LEU A 330 -9.73 -14.41 -11.89
C LEU A 330 -9.09 -14.85 -13.21
N THR A 331 -7.79 -14.60 -13.42
CA THR A 331 -7.10 -15.11 -14.62
C THR A 331 -7.11 -16.64 -14.71
N GLY A 332 -7.08 -17.33 -13.55
CA GLY A 332 -7.19 -18.79 -13.48
C GLY A 332 -8.57 -19.36 -13.82
N ARG A 333 -9.57 -18.51 -13.99
CA ARG A 333 -10.93 -18.88 -14.42
C ARG A 333 -11.21 -18.59 -15.89
N LEU A 334 -10.26 -17.98 -16.59
CA LEU A 334 -10.39 -17.73 -18.03
C LEU A 334 -10.34 -19.04 -18.83
N PRO A 335 -10.95 -19.09 -20.04
CA PRO A 335 -10.91 -20.27 -20.90
C PRO A 335 -9.50 -20.79 -21.20
N ASN A 336 -8.51 -19.89 -21.28
CA ASN A 336 -7.08 -20.19 -21.43
C ASN A 336 -6.29 -19.92 -20.13
N ALA A 337 -6.76 -20.48 -19.01
CA ALA A 337 -6.22 -20.24 -17.66
C ALA A 337 -4.70 -20.40 -17.57
N THR A 338 -4.13 -21.52 -18.06
CA THR A 338 -2.68 -21.78 -17.96
C THR A 338 -1.84 -20.68 -18.61
N GLU A 339 -2.23 -20.25 -19.81
CA GLU A 339 -1.55 -19.18 -20.53
C GLU A 339 -1.76 -17.84 -19.81
N SER A 340 -3.00 -17.49 -19.44
CA SER A 340 -3.32 -16.20 -18.81
C SER A 340 -2.65 -16.02 -17.45
N VAL A 341 -2.62 -17.07 -16.62
CA VAL A 341 -1.93 -17.09 -15.32
C VAL A 341 -0.42 -16.94 -15.52
N GLY A 342 0.18 -17.68 -16.47
CA GLY A 342 1.60 -17.54 -16.77
C GLY A 342 1.97 -16.14 -17.26
N VAL A 343 1.15 -15.57 -18.15
CA VAL A 343 1.34 -14.22 -18.68
C VAL A 343 1.27 -13.17 -17.57
N ILE A 344 0.21 -13.17 -16.76
CA ILE A 344 0.06 -12.15 -15.71
C ILE A 344 1.15 -12.28 -14.65
N ALA A 345 1.56 -13.50 -14.27
CA ALA A 345 2.63 -13.71 -13.30
C ALA A 345 3.97 -13.13 -13.79
N ILE A 346 4.33 -13.34 -15.06
CA ILE A 346 5.56 -12.78 -15.65
C ILE A 346 5.50 -11.25 -15.73
N VAL A 347 4.34 -10.69 -16.09
CA VAL A 347 4.13 -9.24 -16.18
C VAL A 347 4.21 -8.58 -14.80
N LEU A 348 3.57 -9.16 -13.79
CA LEU A 348 3.59 -8.67 -12.41
C LEU A 348 5.00 -8.71 -11.79
N ASN A 349 5.87 -9.63 -12.21
CA ASN A 349 7.28 -9.59 -11.78
C ASN A 349 7.99 -8.31 -12.22
N PHE A 350 7.68 -7.79 -13.41
CA PHE A 350 8.20 -6.48 -13.85
C PHE A 350 7.52 -5.35 -13.07
N ASP A 351 6.21 -5.47 -12.86
CA ASP A 351 5.41 -4.51 -12.11
C ASP A 351 5.96 -4.26 -10.71
N TYR A 352 6.40 -5.30 -10.00
CA TYR A 352 7.06 -5.17 -8.70
C TYR A 352 8.31 -4.27 -8.70
N LEU A 353 9.07 -4.25 -9.81
CA LEU A 353 10.20 -3.34 -9.95
C LEU A 353 9.75 -1.88 -10.04
N LEU A 354 8.66 -1.62 -10.76
CA LEU A 354 8.05 -0.29 -10.86
C LEU A 354 7.38 0.13 -9.55
N PHE A 355 6.68 -0.80 -8.90
CA PHE A 355 6.06 -0.59 -7.60
C PHE A 355 7.07 -0.20 -6.53
N SER A 356 8.31 -0.69 -6.61
CA SER A 356 9.41 -0.22 -5.74
C SER A 356 9.62 1.29 -5.82
N VAL A 357 9.53 1.85 -7.01
CA VAL A 357 9.68 3.29 -7.26
C VAL A 357 8.43 4.04 -6.80
N MET A 358 7.25 3.54 -7.14
CA MET A 358 5.97 4.12 -6.74
C MET A 358 5.84 4.23 -5.22
N LEU A 359 6.10 3.14 -4.49
CA LEU A 359 6.01 3.11 -3.04
C LEU A 359 6.98 4.10 -2.39
N SER A 360 8.20 4.20 -2.92
CA SER A 360 9.22 5.13 -2.44
C SER A 360 8.82 6.59 -2.64
N LEU A 361 8.24 6.92 -3.80
CA LEU A 361 7.70 8.25 -4.08
C LEU A 361 6.49 8.57 -3.18
N ALA A 362 5.60 7.60 -2.96
CA ALA A 362 4.43 7.77 -2.10
C ALA A 362 4.82 8.03 -0.64
N THR A 363 5.76 7.25 -0.08
CA THR A 363 6.30 7.48 1.26
C THR A 363 7.03 8.83 1.32
N CYS A 364 7.82 9.20 0.31
CA CYS A 364 8.47 10.51 0.27
C CYS A 364 7.46 11.66 0.30
N ALA A 365 6.40 11.59 -0.51
CA ALA A 365 5.34 12.59 -0.55
C ALA A 365 4.64 12.71 0.81
N SER A 366 4.29 11.56 1.42
CA SER A 366 3.68 11.49 2.75
C SER A 366 4.57 12.15 3.81
N VAL A 367 5.86 11.79 3.87
CA VAL A 367 6.85 12.33 4.80
C VAL A 367 7.03 13.85 4.63
N ARG A 368 7.17 14.35 3.40
CA ARG A 368 7.39 15.79 3.18
C ARG A 368 6.15 16.60 3.51
N VAL A 369 4.98 16.14 3.10
CA VAL A 369 3.71 16.82 3.42
C VAL A 369 3.48 16.85 4.93
N SER A 370 3.63 15.72 5.61
CA SER A 370 3.42 15.67 7.06
C SER A 370 4.44 16.51 7.84
N ASN A 371 5.72 16.48 7.45
CA ASN A 371 6.77 17.30 8.08
C ASN A 371 6.50 18.80 7.95
N GLU A 372 6.08 19.28 6.77
CA GLU A 372 5.87 20.72 6.57
C GLU A 372 4.54 21.20 7.17
N LEU A 373 3.50 20.36 7.21
CA LEU A 373 2.27 20.64 7.96
C LEU A 373 2.55 20.73 9.46
N GLY A 374 3.28 19.77 10.02
CA GLY A 374 3.68 19.80 11.42
C GLY A 374 4.56 21.00 11.79
N ALA A 375 5.39 21.46 10.85
CA ALA A 375 6.22 22.66 11.02
C ALA A 375 5.48 23.99 10.85
N ASN A 376 4.15 23.95 10.72
CA ASN A 376 3.27 25.08 10.46
C ASN A 376 3.63 25.87 9.17
N ARG A 377 3.95 25.15 8.08
CA ARG A 377 4.38 25.72 6.80
C ARG A 377 3.46 25.27 5.65
N PRO A 378 2.20 25.73 5.62
CA PRO A 378 1.19 25.25 4.67
C PRO A 378 1.61 25.46 3.20
N LYS A 379 2.24 26.59 2.88
CA LYS A 379 2.74 26.89 1.54
C LYS A 379 3.84 25.93 1.07
N ILE A 380 4.68 25.46 1.98
CA ILE A 380 5.76 24.50 1.66
C ILE A 380 5.16 23.10 1.54
N ALA A 381 4.23 22.72 2.42
CA ALA A 381 3.51 21.45 2.30
C ALA A 381 2.80 21.32 0.94
N TYR A 382 2.10 22.38 0.50
CA TYR A 382 1.50 22.45 -0.83
C TYR A 382 2.54 22.27 -1.94
N ARG A 383 3.68 22.96 -1.85
CA ARG A 383 4.78 22.83 -2.82
C ARG A 383 5.35 21.41 -2.85
N SER A 384 5.53 20.77 -1.69
CA SER A 384 5.97 19.38 -1.58
C SER A 384 5.00 18.44 -2.29
N ALA A 385 3.70 18.57 -2.06
CA ALA A 385 2.67 17.79 -2.73
C ALA A 385 2.68 18.01 -4.26
N TYR A 386 2.76 19.27 -4.70
CA TYR A 386 2.83 19.62 -6.12
C TYR A 386 4.07 19.00 -6.81
N VAL A 387 5.25 19.16 -6.21
CA VAL A 387 6.51 18.60 -6.74
C VAL A 387 6.43 17.07 -6.80
N SER A 388 5.90 16.43 -5.75
CA SER A 388 5.73 14.97 -5.73
C SER A 388 4.79 14.50 -6.84
N LEU A 389 3.67 15.20 -7.08
CA LEU A 389 2.74 14.86 -8.15
C LEU A 389 3.40 15.00 -9.53
N VAL A 390 4.14 16.08 -9.80
CA VAL A 390 4.86 16.26 -11.07
C VAL A 390 5.90 15.17 -11.27
N ILE A 391 6.72 14.85 -10.25
CA ILE A 391 7.70 13.77 -10.32
C ILE A 391 7.02 12.44 -10.59
N SER A 392 5.89 12.16 -9.94
CA SER A 392 5.16 10.91 -10.13
C SER A 392 4.66 10.72 -11.56
N ILE A 393 4.17 11.78 -12.21
CA ILE A 393 3.73 11.73 -13.62
C ILE A 393 4.94 11.44 -14.53
N LEU A 394 6.06 12.14 -14.33
CA LEU A 394 7.28 11.92 -15.09
C LEU A 394 7.82 10.50 -14.90
N SER A 395 7.83 10.01 -13.65
CA SER A 395 8.23 8.65 -13.32
C SER A 395 7.26 7.61 -13.88
N GLY A 396 5.96 7.89 -13.96
CA GLY A 396 4.96 7.03 -14.60
C GLY A 396 5.20 6.88 -16.10
N PHE A 397 5.45 7.99 -16.81
CA PHE A 397 5.86 7.94 -18.22
C PHE A 397 7.16 7.19 -18.43
N ALA A 398 8.16 7.41 -17.57
CA ALA A 398 9.43 6.69 -17.62
C ALA A 398 9.23 5.18 -17.39
N GLY A 399 8.53 4.80 -16.32
CA GLY A 399 8.25 3.41 -15.97
C GLY A 399 7.43 2.67 -17.02
N GLY A 400 6.36 3.29 -17.51
CA GLY A 400 5.56 2.77 -18.62
C GLY A 400 6.39 2.60 -19.90
N SER A 401 7.21 3.60 -20.26
CA SER A 401 8.11 3.50 -21.42
C SER A 401 9.12 2.36 -21.27
N THR A 402 9.70 2.19 -20.08
CA THR A 402 10.63 1.10 -19.75
C THR A 402 9.95 -0.26 -19.86
N MET A 403 8.73 -0.43 -19.34
CA MET A 403 7.94 -1.66 -19.48
C MET A 403 7.61 -1.94 -20.95
N ALA A 404 7.16 -0.93 -21.69
CA ALA A 404 6.86 -1.05 -23.11
C ALA A 404 8.12 -1.44 -23.91
N ALA A 405 9.29 -0.85 -23.64
CA ALA A 405 10.55 -1.20 -24.30
C ALA A 405 10.98 -2.64 -23.99
N ALA A 406 10.82 -3.09 -22.74
CA ALA A 406 11.20 -4.43 -22.30
C ALA A 406 10.29 -5.56 -22.83
N ARG A 407 9.11 -5.23 -23.41
CA ARG A 407 8.08 -6.20 -23.85
C ARG A 407 8.58 -7.36 -24.73
N GLY A 408 9.64 -7.14 -25.50
CA GLY A 408 10.19 -8.15 -26.42
C GLY A 408 11.21 -9.09 -25.78
N ILE A 409 11.90 -8.63 -24.72
CA ILE A 409 12.98 -9.37 -24.07
C ILE A 409 12.53 -10.03 -22.77
N TRP A 410 11.48 -9.52 -22.12
CA TRP A 410 11.09 -9.98 -20.80
C TRP A 410 10.48 -11.39 -20.80
N GLY A 411 9.50 -11.66 -21.66
CA GLY A 411 8.85 -12.98 -21.76
C GLY A 411 9.83 -14.15 -21.99
N PRO A 412 10.78 -14.04 -22.93
CA PRO A 412 11.80 -15.06 -23.16
C PRO A 412 12.70 -15.40 -21.96
N LEU A 413 12.81 -14.52 -20.96
CA LEU A 413 13.58 -14.81 -19.74
C LEU A 413 12.89 -15.83 -18.83
N TYR A 414 11.56 -16.00 -18.96
CA TYR A 414 10.76 -16.81 -18.05
C TYR A 414 10.12 -18.04 -18.70
N SER A 415 9.88 -18.01 -20.02
CA SER A 415 9.18 -19.11 -20.70
C SER A 415 9.64 -19.30 -22.13
N HIS A 416 9.63 -20.55 -22.59
CA HIS A 416 9.83 -20.94 -23.98
C HIS A 416 8.51 -21.15 -24.75
N ASP A 417 7.36 -21.08 -24.07
CA ASP A 417 6.06 -21.22 -24.69
C ASP A 417 5.72 -19.97 -25.53
N ARG A 418 5.43 -20.18 -26.82
CA ARG A 418 5.18 -19.07 -27.76
C ARG A 418 3.87 -18.33 -27.48
N GLY A 419 2.87 -18.99 -26.89
CA GLY A 419 1.62 -18.37 -26.46
C GLY A 419 1.88 -17.39 -25.33
N ILE A 420 2.51 -17.87 -24.25
CA ILE A 420 2.90 -17.06 -23.08
C ILE A 420 3.80 -15.90 -23.50
N MET A 421 4.84 -16.12 -24.30
CA MET A 421 5.72 -15.03 -24.76
C MET A 421 4.95 -13.94 -25.54
N ARG A 422 4.01 -14.33 -26.41
CA ARG A 422 3.17 -13.39 -27.16
C ARG A 422 2.19 -12.66 -26.24
N GLY A 423 1.60 -13.39 -25.28
CA GLY A 423 0.74 -12.84 -24.25
C GLY A 423 1.46 -11.80 -23.40
N VAL A 424 2.66 -12.10 -22.89
CA VAL A 424 3.51 -11.15 -22.13
C VAL A 424 3.76 -9.90 -22.95
N LYS A 425 4.16 -10.02 -24.22
CA LYS A 425 4.42 -8.86 -25.09
C LYS A 425 3.21 -7.93 -25.22
N ARG A 426 1.99 -8.49 -25.34
CA ARG A 426 0.73 -7.72 -25.44
C ARG A 426 0.32 -7.14 -24.09
N THR A 427 0.39 -7.94 -23.04
CA THR A 427 -0.02 -7.54 -21.69
C THR A 427 0.90 -6.48 -21.10
N MET A 428 2.22 -6.54 -21.35
CA MET A 428 3.15 -5.48 -20.93
C MET A 428 2.85 -4.13 -21.60
N LEU A 429 2.35 -4.12 -22.84
CA LEU A 429 1.90 -2.87 -23.47
C LEU A 429 0.67 -2.30 -22.75
N LEU A 430 -0.30 -3.14 -22.40
CA LEU A 430 -1.48 -2.70 -21.67
C LEU A 430 -1.12 -2.23 -20.25
N MET A 431 -0.31 -2.99 -19.52
CA MET A 431 0.17 -2.57 -18.19
C MET A 431 1.02 -1.32 -18.27
N SER A 432 1.81 -1.11 -19.33
CA SER A 432 2.58 0.14 -19.45
C SER A 432 1.72 1.41 -19.40
N ILE A 433 0.48 1.34 -19.89
CA ILE A 433 -0.49 2.45 -19.83
C ILE A 433 -1.09 2.57 -18.42
N ILE A 434 -1.39 1.43 -17.78
CA ILE A 434 -1.86 1.39 -16.38
C ILE A 434 -0.81 2.00 -15.45
N GLU A 435 0.46 1.68 -15.66
CA GLU A 435 1.58 2.19 -14.86
C GLU A 435 1.73 3.70 -14.92
N VAL A 436 1.47 4.33 -16.08
CA VAL A 436 1.45 5.80 -16.20
C VAL A 436 0.45 6.45 -15.23
N VAL A 437 -0.66 5.77 -14.92
CA VAL A 437 -1.71 6.26 -14.01
C VAL A 437 -1.47 5.81 -12.57
N ASN A 438 -0.94 4.60 -12.38
CA ASN A 438 -0.63 4.04 -11.07
C ASN A 438 0.40 4.88 -10.30
N PHE A 439 1.44 5.39 -10.96
CA PHE A 439 2.43 6.25 -10.31
C PHE A 439 1.83 7.49 -9.61
N PRO A 440 1.08 8.36 -10.30
CA PRO A 440 0.42 9.48 -9.64
C PRO A 440 -0.66 9.03 -8.66
N LEU A 441 -1.34 7.90 -8.88
CA LEU A 441 -2.31 7.36 -7.92
C LEU A 441 -1.63 7.05 -6.57
N ALA A 442 -0.53 6.31 -6.59
CA ALA A 442 0.21 5.95 -5.38
C ALA A 442 0.72 7.19 -4.63
N VAL A 443 1.24 8.19 -5.35
CA VAL A 443 1.70 9.45 -4.76
C VAL A 443 0.56 10.28 -4.19
N CYS A 444 -0.60 10.34 -4.86
CA CYS A 444 -1.78 10.97 -4.30
C CYS A 444 -2.22 10.30 -2.99
N GLY A 445 -2.17 8.97 -2.93
CA GLY A 445 -2.38 8.20 -1.70
C GLY A 445 -1.40 8.61 -0.59
N GLY A 446 -0.12 8.78 -0.93
CA GLY A 446 0.90 9.31 -0.01
C GLY A 446 0.58 10.73 0.49
N ILE A 447 0.16 11.64 -0.39
CA ILE A 447 -0.19 13.02 -0.03
C ILE A 447 -1.35 13.04 0.98
N VAL A 448 -2.46 12.35 0.70
CA VAL A 448 -3.62 12.34 1.62
C VAL A 448 -3.27 11.67 2.95
N ARG A 449 -2.45 10.61 2.95
CA ARG A 449 -1.90 10.05 4.19
C ARG A 449 -1.09 11.08 4.97
N GLY A 450 -0.19 11.83 4.33
CA GLY A 450 0.62 12.87 4.97
C GLY A 450 -0.19 13.99 5.62
N THR A 451 -1.41 14.27 5.11
CA THR A 451 -2.35 15.20 5.74
C THR A 451 -3.12 14.63 6.94
N ALA A 452 -2.80 13.40 7.38
CA ALA A 452 -3.55 12.66 8.39
C ALA A 452 -5.02 12.38 7.99
N ARG A 453 -5.31 12.28 6.67
CA ARG A 453 -6.63 11.93 6.13
C ARG A 453 -6.62 10.65 5.28
N PRO A 454 -6.12 9.51 5.80
CA PRO A 454 -5.99 8.27 5.04
C PRO A 454 -7.33 7.70 4.54
N TRP A 455 -8.46 8.06 5.15
CA TRP A 455 -9.79 7.61 4.71
C TRP A 455 -10.17 8.08 3.30
N LEU A 456 -9.60 9.20 2.83
CA LEU A 456 -9.80 9.67 1.45
C LEU A 456 -9.25 8.65 0.43
N GLY A 457 -8.08 8.07 0.73
CA GLY A 457 -7.50 6.96 -0.04
C GLY A 457 -8.32 5.68 0.06
N MET A 458 -8.80 5.36 1.26
CA MET A 458 -9.67 4.20 1.49
C MET A 458 -10.96 4.29 0.64
N TYR A 459 -11.65 5.42 0.66
CA TYR A 459 -12.88 5.61 -0.14
C TYR A 459 -12.59 5.53 -1.64
N ALA A 460 -11.48 6.11 -2.10
CA ALA A 460 -11.06 5.97 -3.49
C ALA A 460 -10.84 4.51 -3.88
N ASN A 461 -10.11 3.73 -3.06
CA ASN A 461 -9.83 2.32 -3.35
C ASN A 461 -11.10 1.45 -3.33
N ILE A 462 -12.03 1.68 -2.39
CA ILE A 462 -13.32 0.95 -2.38
C ILE A 462 -14.10 1.24 -3.67
N LEU A 463 -14.24 2.52 -4.05
CA LEU A 463 -15.01 2.91 -5.22
C LEU A 463 -14.36 2.44 -6.53
N GLY A 464 -13.07 2.71 -6.70
CA GLY A 464 -12.37 2.41 -7.95
C GLY A 464 -12.03 0.93 -8.09
N PHE A 465 -11.47 0.27 -7.07
CA PHE A 465 -11.06 -1.14 -7.21
C PHE A 465 -12.22 -2.12 -7.08
N TYR A 466 -13.10 -1.93 -6.09
CA TYR A 466 -14.10 -2.95 -5.77
C TYR A 466 -15.46 -2.68 -6.40
N LEU A 467 -15.88 -1.42 -6.51
CA LEU A 467 -17.17 -1.09 -7.13
C LEU A 467 -17.07 -0.87 -8.66
N LEU A 468 -15.88 -0.57 -9.18
CA LEU A 468 -15.67 -0.34 -10.61
C LEU A 468 -14.75 -1.39 -11.27
N ALA A 469 -13.49 -1.52 -10.86
CA ALA A 469 -12.53 -2.37 -11.56
C ALA A 469 -12.90 -3.85 -11.60
N LEU A 470 -13.22 -4.45 -10.44
CA LEU A 470 -13.56 -5.87 -10.38
C LEU A 470 -14.85 -6.20 -11.15
N PRO A 471 -16.00 -5.50 -10.94
CA PRO A 471 -17.22 -5.77 -11.71
C PRO A 471 -17.03 -5.55 -13.21
N LEU A 472 -16.39 -4.42 -13.60
CA LEU A 472 -16.16 -4.12 -15.01
C LEU A 472 -15.21 -5.14 -15.64
N GLY A 473 -14.12 -5.48 -14.95
CA GLY A 473 -13.17 -6.48 -15.39
C GLY A 473 -13.82 -7.84 -15.62
N VAL A 474 -14.68 -8.30 -14.70
CA VAL A 474 -15.44 -9.55 -14.85
C VAL A 474 -16.38 -9.48 -16.05
N VAL A 475 -17.12 -8.39 -16.25
CA VAL A 475 -18.02 -8.24 -17.40
C VAL A 475 -17.23 -8.25 -18.72
N LEU A 476 -16.17 -7.45 -18.82
CA LEU A 476 -15.35 -7.36 -20.03
C LEU A 476 -14.64 -8.69 -20.35
N ALA A 477 -14.11 -9.36 -19.33
CA ALA A 477 -13.34 -10.59 -19.50
C ALA A 477 -14.23 -11.79 -19.88
N PHE A 478 -15.32 -11.99 -19.13
CA PHE A 478 -16.14 -13.21 -19.23
C PHE A 478 -17.39 -13.03 -20.09
N LYS A 479 -18.12 -11.92 -19.97
CA LYS A 479 -19.35 -11.71 -20.76
C LYS A 479 -19.04 -11.23 -22.18
N LEU A 480 -18.09 -10.31 -22.33
CA LEU A 480 -17.65 -9.82 -23.65
C LEU A 480 -16.51 -10.64 -24.26
N GLY A 481 -16.02 -11.67 -23.55
CA GLY A 481 -15.00 -12.58 -24.08
C GLY A 481 -13.63 -11.96 -24.32
N LEU A 482 -13.31 -10.81 -23.70
CA LEU A 482 -12.02 -10.12 -23.90
C LEU A 482 -10.88 -10.73 -23.07
N GLY A 483 -11.16 -11.77 -22.27
CA GLY A 483 -10.18 -12.53 -21.52
C GLY A 483 -9.33 -11.67 -20.57
N LEU A 484 -8.02 -11.94 -20.53
CA LEU A 484 -7.06 -11.19 -19.71
C LEU A 484 -7.06 -9.68 -20.03
N GLY A 485 -7.21 -9.32 -21.31
CA GLY A 485 -7.31 -7.92 -21.72
C GLY A 485 -8.53 -7.23 -21.11
N GLY A 486 -9.66 -7.93 -21.03
CA GLY A 486 -10.89 -7.45 -20.40
C GLY A 486 -10.71 -7.17 -18.90
N LEU A 487 -10.05 -8.07 -18.18
CA LEU A 487 -9.74 -7.88 -16.75
C LEU A 487 -8.91 -6.62 -16.52
N LEU A 488 -7.85 -6.44 -17.33
CA LEU A 488 -6.95 -5.29 -17.22
C LEU A 488 -7.58 -3.97 -17.67
N MET A 489 -8.49 -3.98 -18.65
CA MET A 489 -9.27 -2.78 -19.00
C MET A 489 -10.22 -2.37 -17.86
N GLY A 490 -10.82 -3.33 -17.16
CA GLY A 490 -11.57 -3.06 -15.93
C GLY A 490 -10.69 -2.44 -14.86
N PHE A 491 -9.52 -3.05 -14.61
CA PHE A 491 -8.53 -2.53 -13.65
C PHE A 491 -8.11 -1.09 -13.98
N MET A 492 -7.77 -0.80 -15.24
CA MET A 492 -7.44 0.54 -15.72
C MET A 492 -8.54 1.56 -15.40
N ALA A 493 -9.81 1.23 -15.66
CA ALA A 493 -10.92 2.12 -15.37
C ALA A 493 -11.04 2.44 -13.88
N GLY A 494 -10.83 1.45 -13.01
CA GLY A 494 -10.80 1.67 -11.56
C GLY A 494 -9.63 2.52 -11.10
N VAL A 495 -8.42 2.24 -11.60
CA VAL A 495 -7.21 3.04 -11.31
C VAL A 495 -7.41 4.51 -11.70
N VAL A 496 -7.96 4.77 -12.90
CA VAL A 496 -8.27 6.13 -13.36
C VAL A 496 -9.32 6.79 -12.46
N ALA A 497 -10.37 6.08 -12.07
CA ALA A 497 -11.39 6.60 -11.16
C ALA A 497 -10.81 6.96 -9.78
N CYS A 498 -9.96 6.09 -9.20
CA CYS A 498 -9.25 6.36 -7.96
C CYS A 498 -8.39 7.63 -8.07
N LEU A 499 -7.60 7.75 -9.14
CA LEU A 499 -6.73 8.90 -9.35
C LEU A 499 -7.54 10.20 -9.45
N LEU A 500 -8.60 10.21 -10.26
CA LEU A 500 -9.44 11.39 -10.43
C LEU A 500 -10.06 11.82 -9.10
N LEU A 501 -10.57 10.87 -8.30
CA LEU A 501 -11.16 11.18 -7.00
C LEU A 501 -10.12 11.76 -6.03
N LEU A 502 -8.94 11.15 -5.94
CA LEU A 502 -7.87 11.66 -5.09
C LEU A 502 -7.34 13.03 -5.54
N LEU A 503 -7.23 13.28 -6.84
CA LEU A 503 -6.87 14.59 -7.36
C LEU A 503 -7.92 15.65 -6.99
N VAL A 504 -9.20 15.32 -7.05
CA VAL A 504 -10.28 16.21 -6.59
C VAL A 504 -10.13 16.50 -5.10
N PHE A 505 -9.90 15.48 -4.27
CA PHE A 505 -9.67 15.69 -2.85
C PHE A 505 -8.46 16.57 -2.58
N ILE A 506 -7.32 16.31 -3.22
CA ILE A 506 -6.08 17.09 -3.05
C ILE A 506 -6.28 18.54 -3.50
N ALA A 507 -6.96 18.77 -4.63
CA ALA A 507 -7.25 20.11 -5.12
C ALA A 507 -8.17 20.91 -4.19
N ARG A 508 -8.95 20.23 -3.33
CA ARG A 508 -9.86 20.83 -2.34
C ARG A 508 -9.22 21.02 -0.96
N ILE A 509 -7.98 20.58 -0.75
CA ILE A 509 -7.29 20.75 0.53
C ILE A 509 -7.06 22.23 0.80
N ASN A 510 -7.57 22.71 1.93
CA ASN A 510 -7.17 23.99 2.51
C ASN A 510 -5.92 23.75 3.36
N TRP A 511 -4.75 24.07 2.79
CA TRP A 511 -3.46 23.80 3.41
C TRP A 511 -3.25 24.55 4.73
N ASP A 512 -3.78 25.77 4.88
CA ASP A 512 -3.70 26.53 6.12
C ASP A 512 -4.47 25.82 7.24
N ASN A 513 -5.71 25.40 6.95
CA ASN A 513 -6.53 24.64 7.90
C ASN A 513 -5.90 23.28 8.28
N GLU A 514 -5.31 22.56 7.33
CA GLU A 514 -4.63 21.29 7.63
C GLU A 514 -3.34 21.51 8.45
N SER A 515 -2.69 22.66 8.29
CA SER A 515 -1.54 23.07 9.10
C SER A 515 -1.96 23.36 10.55
N ASP A 516 -3.10 24.05 10.74
CA ASP A 516 -3.67 24.29 12.08
C ASP A 516 -4.09 22.99 12.77
N LYS A 517 -4.73 22.07 12.04
CA LYS A 517 -5.06 20.73 12.57
C LYS A 517 -3.81 19.95 12.96
N ALA A 518 -2.77 19.97 12.14
CA ALA A 518 -1.51 19.32 12.45
C ALA A 518 -0.88 19.89 13.73
N ARG A 519 -0.97 21.22 13.94
CA ARG A 519 -0.54 21.85 15.20
C ARG A 519 -1.35 21.34 16.39
N MET A 520 -2.67 21.29 16.29
CA MET A 520 -3.53 20.75 17.36
C MET A 520 -3.25 19.28 17.69
N LEU A 521 -2.95 18.45 16.68
CA LEU A 521 -2.60 17.04 16.86
C LEU A 521 -1.22 16.83 17.49
N THR A 522 -0.33 17.83 17.40
CA THR A 522 1.06 17.73 17.84
C THR A 522 1.38 18.57 19.08
N CYS A 523 0.53 19.50 19.50
CA CYS A 523 0.72 20.26 20.74
C CYS A 523 0.45 19.41 21.99
N ASN A 524 1.33 19.52 22.99
CA ASN A 524 1.03 19.06 24.34
C ASN A 524 0.04 20.04 24.99
N GLN A 525 -0.93 19.55 25.78
CA GLN A 525 -1.89 20.41 26.53
C GLN A 525 -1.21 21.51 27.36
N GLN A 526 0.05 21.34 27.76
CA GLN A 526 0.86 22.32 28.48
C GLN A 526 1.27 23.54 27.63
N GLU A 527 1.42 23.38 26.31
CA GLU A 527 1.83 24.48 25.39
C GLU A 527 0.65 25.34 24.95
N LEU A 528 -0.53 24.74 24.76
CA LEU A 528 -1.78 25.49 24.54
C LEU A 528 -2.05 26.41 25.74
N TYR A 529 -1.86 25.92 26.97
CA TYR A 529 -2.00 26.72 28.18
C TYR A 529 -0.98 27.87 28.26
N ASN A 530 0.25 27.69 27.76
CA ASN A 530 1.26 28.74 27.78
C ASN A 530 1.07 29.77 26.64
N GLN A 531 0.59 29.35 25.47
CA GLN A 531 0.27 30.25 24.35
C GLN A 531 -0.98 31.09 24.64
N ASP A 532 -2.02 30.50 25.23
CA ASP A 532 -3.21 31.24 25.64
C ASP A 532 -2.86 32.30 26.70
N ASN A 533 -1.93 32.01 27.62
CA ASN A 533 -1.45 32.97 28.63
C ASN A 533 -0.53 34.06 28.04
N GLU A 534 0.24 33.79 26.98
CA GLU A 534 1.06 34.80 26.29
C GLU A 534 0.22 35.74 25.42
N GLU A 535 -0.84 35.24 24.77
CA GLU A 535 -1.81 36.08 24.04
C GLU A 535 -2.66 36.93 24.99
N GLU A 536 -3.01 36.42 26.19
CA GLU A 536 -3.74 37.19 27.20
C GLU A 536 -2.88 38.30 27.85
N HIS A 537 -1.55 38.12 27.93
CA HIS A 537 -0.62 39.12 28.44
C HIS A 537 -0.17 40.18 27.42
N THR A 538 -0.37 39.96 26.12
CA THR A 538 0.00 40.93 25.07
C THR A 538 -1.13 41.88 24.68
N ASN A 539 -2.34 41.69 25.23
CA ASN A 539 -3.50 42.55 24.96
C ASN A 539 -4.03 43.20 26.25
N PRO A 540 -3.52 44.38 26.67
CA PRO A 540 -4.05 45.05 27.85
C PRO A 540 -5.50 45.48 27.58
N LYS A 541 -6.43 45.00 28.42
CA LYS A 541 -7.83 45.45 28.44
C LYS A 541 -7.87 46.98 28.49
N PRO A 542 -8.70 47.67 27.68
CA PRO A 542 -8.86 49.10 27.79
C PRO A 542 -9.43 49.42 29.18
N ILE A 543 -8.66 50.17 29.96
CA ILE A 543 -9.10 50.72 31.24
C ILE A 543 -10.24 51.68 30.92
N HIS A 544 -11.48 51.26 31.19
CA HIS A 544 -12.61 52.17 31.25
C HIS A 544 -12.41 53.11 32.45
N THR A 545 -12.01 54.34 32.16
CA THR A 545 -12.04 55.46 33.11
C THR A 545 -13.51 55.77 33.41
N ILE A 546 -13.95 55.55 34.65
CA ILE A 546 -15.23 56.05 35.15
C ILE A 546 -14.92 57.26 36.05
N ALA A 547 -15.43 58.41 35.62
CA ALA A 547 -15.68 59.69 36.30
C ALA A 547 -14.62 60.25 37.28
#